data_AF-A0A6A5JZ96-F1
#
_entry.id   AF-A0A6A5JZ96-F1
#
_cell.length_a   1.000
_cell.length_b   1.000
_cell.length_c   1.000
_cell.angle_alpha   90.00
_cell.angle_beta   90.00
_cell.angle_gamma   90.00
#
_symmetry.space_group_name_H-M   'P 1'
#
loop_
_entity.id
_entity.type
_entity.pdbx_description
1 polymer ?
#
loop_
_entity_poly.entity_id
_entity_poly.type
_entity_poly.pdbx_seq_one_letter_code
_entity_poly.pdbx_strand_id
1 'polypeptide(L)'
;MESANQQRNRANITAASTPVAPPGEPGSWDYLPVELRIKVLSYRLVFKNSISPQVHRIRASASLLPLARTSKQMYQLATEVYYSKNQFTLETANFNLIRPGFYYPPARVARWIRHLIIKTVAAPMIFRDFAEMCRSWGGWRYLSAARAHLSDC
;
A
#
# COMPACT_ATOMS: atom_id res chain seq x y z
N MET A 1 9.80 -54.37 -6.14
CA MET A 1 8.98 -53.48 -5.29
C MET A 1 9.14 -52.04 -5.80
N GLU A 2 8.67 -51.76 -7.02
CA GLU A 2 9.08 -50.53 -7.72
C GLU A 2 8.03 -50.14 -8.77
N SER A 3 6.78 -49.92 -8.36
CA SER A 3 5.70 -49.57 -9.30
C SER A 3 4.59 -48.68 -8.73
N ALA A 4 4.76 -48.11 -7.53
CA ALA A 4 3.67 -47.37 -6.87
C ALA A 4 3.81 -45.83 -6.89
N ASN A 5 4.95 -45.26 -7.31
CA ASN A 5 5.22 -43.83 -7.12
C ASN A 5 5.09 -42.94 -8.37
N GLN A 6 4.65 -43.48 -9.51
CA GLN A 6 4.65 -42.75 -10.79
C GLN A 6 3.27 -42.19 -11.21
N GLN A 7 2.24 -42.38 -10.38
CA GLN A 7 0.85 -42.01 -10.71
C GLN A 7 0.33 -40.71 -10.05
N ARG A 8 1.19 -39.91 -9.39
CA ARG A 8 0.77 -38.69 -8.67
C ARG A 8 0.97 -37.36 -9.40
N ASN A 9 1.58 -37.36 -10.59
CA ASN A 9 1.95 -36.13 -11.30
C ASN A 9 1.01 -35.72 -12.46
N ARG A 10 -0.24 -36.20 -12.50
CA ARG A 10 -1.14 -35.98 -13.66
C ARG A 10 -2.47 -35.27 -13.40
N ALA A 11 -2.74 -34.81 -12.19
CA ALA A 11 -3.96 -34.06 -11.91
C ALA A 11 -3.64 -32.61 -11.56
N ASN A 12 -4.25 -31.68 -12.31
CA ASN A 12 -4.33 -30.24 -12.09
C ASN A 12 -3.44 -29.35 -12.98
N ILE A 13 -3.52 -29.57 -14.29
CA ILE A 13 -3.48 -28.44 -15.25
C ILE A 13 -4.90 -28.27 -15.78
N THR A 14 -5.84 -27.97 -14.88
CA THR A 14 -7.11 -27.37 -15.30
C THR A 14 -6.78 -25.92 -15.52
N ALA A 15 -6.51 -25.57 -16.79
CA ALA A 15 -6.44 -24.19 -17.22
C ALA A 15 -7.68 -23.48 -16.65
N ALA A 16 -7.45 -22.58 -15.69
CA ALA A 16 -8.49 -21.72 -15.18
C ALA A 16 -8.87 -20.80 -16.34
N SER A 17 -9.83 -21.26 -17.15
CA SER A 17 -10.58 -20.48 -18.11
C SER A 17 -11.02 -19.24 -17.35
N THR A 18 -10.31 -18.15 -17.58
CA THR A 18 -10.59 -16.88 -16.90
C THR A 18 -12.03 -16.57 -17.29
N PRO A 19 -12.97 -16.43 -16.34
CA PRO A 19 -14.35 -16.15 -16.67
C PRO A 19 -14.35 -14.83 -17.44
N VAL A 20 -14.60 -14.92 -18.75
CA VAL A 20 -14.83 -13.77 -19.61
C VAL A 20 -16.12 -13.17 -19.09
N ALA A 21 -15.99 -12.12 -18.28
CA ALA A 21 -17.12 -11.39 -17.73
C ALA A 21 -18.10 -11.06 -18.87
N PRO A 22 -19.43 -11.12 -18.62
CA PRO A 22 -20.42 -10.77 -19.62
C PRO A 22 -20.08 -9.41 -20.22
N PRO A 23 -20.24 -9.22 -21.54
CA PRO A 23 -19.80 -8.01 -22.18
C PRO A 23 -20.62 -6.84 -21.63
N GLY A 24 -20.03 -6.06 -20.73
CA GLY A 24 -20.58 -4.78 -20.33
C GLY A 24 -20.60 -3.83 -21.54
N GLU A 25 -21.33 -2.73 -21.39
CA GLU A 25 -21.48 -1.79 -22.50
C GLU A 25 -20.12 -1.20 -22.91
N PRO A 26 -19.79 -1.18 -24.21
CA PRO A 26 -18.58 -0.54 -24.70
C PRO A 26 -18.56 0.92 -24.26
N GLY A 27 -17.53 1.30 -23.50
CA GLY A 27 -17.41 2.61 -22.87
C GLY A 27 -17.50 2.62 -21.34
N SER A 28 -17.78 1.48 -20.71
CA SER A 28 -17.74 1.37 -19.25
C SER A 28 -16.30 1.38 -18.70
N TRP A 29 -16.13 1.80 -17.44
CA TRP A 29 -14.83 1.86 -16.76
C TRP A 29 -14.06 0.53 -16.79
N ASP A 30 -14.77 -0.59 -16.71
CA ASP A 30 -14.16 -1.92 -16.60
C ASP A 30 -13.51 -2.39 -17.91
N TYR A 31 -13.86 -1.77 -19.05
CA TYR A 31 -13.23 -2.02 -20.35
C TYR A 31 -11.91 -1.28 -20.56
N LEU A 32 -11.64 -0.26 -19.75
CA LEU A 32 -10.39 0.48 -19.89
C LEU A 32 -9.20 -0.42 -19.52
N PRO A 33 -8.13 -0.42 -20.33
CA PRO A 33 -6.85 -0.99 -19.92
C PRO A 33 -6.45 -0.50 -18.52
N VAL A 34 -5.86 -1.38 -17.73
CA VAL A 34 -5.53 -1.09 -16.32
C VAL A 34 -4.62 0.14 -16.20
N GLU A 35 -3.74 0.34 -17.17
CA GLU A 35 -2.83 1.47 -17.27
C GLU A 35 -3.59 2.80 -17.39
N LEU A 36 -4.65 2.83 -18.20
CA LEU A 36 -5.50 4.01 -18.35
C LEU A 36 -6.30 4.27 -17.08
N ARG A 37 -6.83 3.23 -16.44
CA ARG A 37 -7.51 3.34 -15.14
C ARG A 37 -6.58 3.92 -14.08
N ILE A 38 -5.35 3.41 -13.98
CA ILE A 38 -4.31 3.94 -13.08
C ILE A 38 -4.01 5.40 -13.41
N LYS A 39 -3.89 5.76 -14.69
CA LYS A 39 -3.62 7.13 -15.13
C LYS A 39 -4.73 8.09 -14.70
N VAL A 40 -6.00 7.73 -14.94
CA VAL A 40 -7.16 8.53 -14.53
C VAL A 40 -7.22 8.67 -13.01
N LEU A 41 -7.03 7.58 -12.26
CA LEU A 41 -6.98 7.61 -10.80
C LEU A 41 -5.81 8.47 -10.28
N SER A 42 -4.66 8.44 -10.96
CA SER A 42 -3.48 9.22 -10.56
C SER A 42 -3.76 10.72 -10.59
N TYR A 43 -4.52 11.22 -11.59
CA TYR A 43 -4.90 12.63 -11.64
C TYR A 43 -5.76 13.09 -10.46
N ARG A 44 -6.52 12.18 -9.85
CA ARG A 44 -7.42 12.50 -8.72
C ARG A 44 -6.81 12.20 -7.35
N LEU A 45 -5.95 11.19 -7.27
CA LEU A 45 -5.50 10.62 -6.00
C LEU A 45 -4.05 10.96 -5.65
N VAL A 46 -3.28 11.51 -6.58
CA VAL A 46 -1.87 11.89 -6.34
C VAL A 46 -1.78 13.38 -6.03
N PHE A 47 -1.18 13.69 -4.90
CA PHE A 47 -1.02 15.04 -4.37
C PHE A 47 0.45 15.45 -4.47
N LYS A 48 0.70 16.71 -4.82
CA LYS A 48 2.06 17.26 -4.91
C LYS A 48 2.76 17.36 -3.55
N ASN A 49 1.98 17.60 -2.49
CA ASN A 49 2.49 17.80 -1.14
C ASN A 49 2.48 16.48 -0.37
N SER A 50 3.46 16.32 0.53
CA SER A 50 3.48 15.17 1.42
C SER A 50 2.26 15.13 2.33
N ILE A 51 1.71 13.95 2.55
CA ILE A 51 0.49 13.73 3.32
C ILE A 51 0.87 13.41 4.76
N SER A 52 0.57 14.33 5.68
CA SER A 52 0.64 14.09 7.13
C SER A 52 -0.53 13.23 7.62
N PRO A 53 -0.50 12.66 8.83
CA PRO A 53 -1.61 11.85 9.34
C PRO A 53 -2.95 12.60 9.38
N GLN A 54 -2.91 13.89 9.75
CA GLN A 54 -4.09 14.75 9.80
C GLN A 54 -4.66 14.98 8.39
N VAL A 55 -3.79 15.30 7.43
CA VAL A 55 -4.18 15.50 6.03
C VAL A 55 -4.67 14.20 5.40
N HIS A 56 -4.07 13.06 5.74
CA HIS A 56 -4.49 11.75 5.24
C HIS A 56 -5.96 11.51 5.55
N ARG A 57 -6.38 11.66 6.80
CA ARG A 57 -7.77 11.38 7.20
C ARG A 57 -8.76 12.17 6.34
N ILE A 58 -8.45 13.43 6.07
CA ILE A 58 -9.26 14.31 5.22
C ILE A 58 -9.24 13.83 3.77
N ARG A 59 -8.05 13.60 3.19
CA ARG A 59 -7.89 13.23 1.78
C ARG A 59 -8.43 11.84 1.48
N ALA A 60 -8.16 10.84 2.31
CA ALA A 60 -8.67 9.50 2.12
C ALA A 60 -10.20 9.45 2.25
N SER A 61 -10.77 10.15 3.23
CA SER A 61 -12.23 10.24 3.36
C SER A 61 -12.86 10.94 2.14
N ALA A 62 -12.28 12.06 1.69
CA ALA A 62 -12.83 12.81 0.57
C ALA A 62 -12.62 12.14 -0.79
N SER A 63 -11.51 11.43 -0.99
CA SER A 63 -11.11 10.92 -2.31
C SER A 63 -11.28 9.41 -2.48
N LEU A 64 -11.01 8.58 -1.45
CA LEU A 64 -11.12 7.12 -1.56
C LEU A 64 -12.50 6.59 -1.20
N LEU A 65 -13.17 7.17 -0.19
CA LEU A 65 -14.48 6.68 0.27
C LEU A 65 -15.57 6.73 -0.82
N PRO A 66 -15.66 7.76 -1.67
CA PRO A 66 -16.61 7.75 -2.78
C PRO A 66 -16.36 6.57 -3.75
N LEU A 67 -15.09 6.25 -4.02
CA LEU A 67 -14.72 5.15 -4.92
C LEU A 67 -15.02 3.77 -4.31
N ALA A 68 -14.98 3.67 -2.97
CA ALA A 68 -15.43 2.49 -2.24
C ALA A 68 -16.90 2.14 -2.49
N ARG A 69 -17.73 3.15 -2.77
CA ARG A 69 -19.16 3.00 -3.04
C ARG A 69 -19.46 2.61 -4.50
N THR A 70 -18.54 2.85 -5.42
CA THR A 70 -18.74 2.56 -6.85
C THR A 70 -18.51 1.09 -7.18
N SER A 71 -17.30 0.58 -6.92
CA SER A 71 -17.02 -0.86 -7.09
C SER A 71 -15.82 -1.29 -6.25
N LYS A 72 -15.81 -2.56 -5.82
CA LYS A 72 -14.71 -3.12 -5.02
C LYS A 72 -13.37 -3.09 -5.77
N GLN A 73 -13.39 -3.37 -7.07
CA GLN A 73 -12.18 -3.37 -7.91
C GLN A 73 -11.64 -1.94 -8.08
N MET A 74 -12.52 -0.96 -8.33
CA MET A 74 -12.11 0.45 -8.41
C MET A 74 -11.50 0.92 -7.10
N TYR A 75 -12.11 0.58 -5.97
CA TYR A 75 -11.57 0.93 -4.66
C TYR A 75 -10.20 0.31 -4.37
N GLN A 76 -10.01 -0.96 -4.70
CA GLN A 76 -8.72 -1.63 -4.54
C GLN A 76 -7.63 -0.93 -5.35
N LEU A 77 -7.88 -0.68 -6.64
CA LEU A 77 -6.94 -0.01 -7.52
C LEU A 77 -6.67 1.44 -7.07
N ALA A 78 -7.71 2.17 -6.67
CA ALA A 78 -7.60 3.51 -6.13
C ALA A 78 -6.76 3.55 -4.85
N THR A 79 -6.97 2.60 -3.95
CA THR A 79 -6.21 2.47 -2.71
C THR A 79 -4.74 2.22 -3.01
N GLU A 80 -4.44 1.31 -3.93
CA GLU A 80 -3.06 1.03 -4.36
C GLU A 80 -2.40 2.26 -4.97
N VAL A 81 -3.07 2.96 -5.91
CA VAL A 81 -2.56 4.21 -6.52
C VAL A 81 -2.32 5.28 -5.45
N TYR A 82 -3.26 5.47 -4.54
CA TYR A 82 -3.16 6.46 -3.47
C TYR A 82 -1.96 6.19 -2.56
N TYR A 83 -1.75 4.96 -2.09
CA TYR A 83 -0.64 4.68 -1.19
C TYR A 83 0.72 4.55 -1.90
N SER A 84 0.75 4.07 -3.15
CA SER A 84 2.01 3.86 -3.87
C SER A 84 2.61 5.11 -4.46
N LYS A 85 1.80 6.07 -4.92
CA LYS A 85 2.28 7.26 -5.62
C LYS A 85 2.37 8.51 -4.77
N ASN A 86 1.74 8.53 -3.60
CA ASN A 86 1.85 9.67 -2.69
C ASN A 86 3.03 9.53 -1.74
N GLN A 87 3.57 10.68 -1.36
CA GLN A 87 4.55 10.80 -0.29
C GLN A 87 3.83 11.00 1.04
N PHE A 88 4.16 10.20 2.03
CA PHE A 88 3.63 10.32 3.38
C PHE A 88 4.68 10.87 4.33
N THR A 89 4.28 11.73 5.24
CA THR A 89 5.16 12.28 6.27
C THR A 89 4.66 11.87 7.63
N LEU A 90 5.52 11.28 8.44
CA LEU A 90 5.28 11.02 9.86
C LEU A 90 6.13 12.01 10.66
N GLU A 91 5.47 12.86 11.44
CA GLU A 91 6.14 13.81 12.32
C GLU A 91 6.03 13.31 13.77
N THR A 92 7.14 13.17 14.46
CA THR A 92 7.18 12.80 15.89
C THR A 92 8.01 13.78 16.69
N ALA A 93 7.43 14.32 17.76
CA ALA A 93 8.06 15.25 18.68
C ALA A 93 8.76 14.55 19.86
N ASN A 94 8.46 13.27 20.11
CA ASN A 94 9.05 12.50 21.20
C ASN A 94 8.97 11.01 20.89
N PHE A 95 10.10 10.41 20.53
CA PHE A 95 10.22 8.97 20.29
C PHE A 95 9.79 8.13 21.49
N ASN A 96 10.08 8.60 22.71
CA ASN A 96 9.75 7.89 23.94
C ASN A 96 8.24 7.88 24.27
N LEU A 97 7.44 8.73 23.61
CA LEU A 97 5.99 8.84 23.83
C LEU A 97 5.16 8.32 22.67
N ILE A 98 5.77 7.72 21.66
CA ILE A 98 5.05 6.98 20.64
C ILE A 98 4.58 5.66 21.29
N ARG A 99 3.58 5.75 22.18
CA ARG A 99 2.61 4.65 22.29
C ARG A 99 2.06 4.43 20.87
N PRO A 100 1.87 3.20 20.42
CA PRO A 100 1.42 2.86 19.07
C PRO A 100 -0.06 3.20 18.85
N GLY A 101 -0.48 4.41 19.23
CA GLY A 101 -1.70 5.05 18.74
C GLY A 101 -1.51 5.65 17.34
N PHE A 102 -0.35 5.48 16.71
CA PHE A 102 -0.18 5.70 15.28
C PHE A 102 -0.91 4.59 14.51
N TYR A 103 -2.23 4.75 14.37
CA TYR A 103 -3.12 3.91 13.54
C TYR A 103 -2.97 4.19 12.03
N TYR A 104 -1.90 4.88 11.62
CA TYR A 104 -1.77 5.39 10.29
C TYR A 104 -0.40 5.09 9.67
N PRO A 105 -0.35 4.37 8.54
CA PRO A 105 -1.43 3.64 7.86
C PRO A 105 -1.66 2.25 8.48
N PRO A 106 -2.86 1.65 8.35
CA PRO A 106 -3.08 0.26 8.73
C PRO A 106 -2.06 -0.68 8.08
N ALA A 107 -1.56 -1.67 8.81
CA ALA A 107 -0.51 -2.59 8.31
C ALA A 107 -0.86 -3.24 6.96
N ARG A 108 -2.16 -3.51 6.71
CA ARG A 108 -2.65 -4.10 5.45
C ARG A 108 -2.41 -3.21 4.23
N VAL A 109 -2.44 -1.89 4.38
CA VAL A 109 -2.24 -0.93 3.27
C VAL A 109 -0.83 -0.37 3.23
N ALA A 110 -0.10 -0.48 4.35
CA ALA A 110 1.26 0.01 4.44
C ALA A 110 2.24 -0.66 3.45
N ARG A 111 1.97 -1.90 3.04
CA ARG A 111 2.74 -2.60 1.98
C ARG A 111 2.76 -1.86 0.63
N TRP A 112 1.78 -0.99 0.39
CA TRP A 112 1.71 -0.20 -0.84
C TRP A 112 2.48 1.11 -0.75
N ILE A 113 2.93 1.53 0.43
CA ILE A 113 3.63 2.80 0.59
C ILE A 113 5.05 2.68 0.08
N ARG A 114 5.37 3.51 -0.92
CA ARG A 114 6.71 3.58 -1.52
C ARG A 114 7.51 4.79 -1.07
N HIS A 115 6.84 5.87 -0.67
CA HIS A 115 7.50 7.12 -0.31
C HIS A 115 7.08 7.55 1.11
N LEU A 116 7.91 7.21 2.10
CA LEU A 116 7.70 7.59 3.49
C LEU A 116 8.84 8.48 3.99
N ILE A 117 8.49 9.67 4.47
CA ILE A 117 9.37 10.60 5.17
C ILE A 117 9.06 10.53 6.65
N ILE A 118 10.10 10.32 7.46
CA ILE A 118 9.99 10.36 8.92
C ILE A 118 10.73 11.61 9.37
N LYS A 119 9.98 12.60 9.87
CA LYS A 119 10.53 13.82 10.48
C LYS A 119 10.49 13.68 11.99
N THR A 120 11.63 13.94 12.60
CA THR A 120 11.85 13.63 13.99
C THR A 120 12.42 14.87 14.64
N VAL A 121 11.77 15.36 15.69
CA VAL A 121 12.36 16.40 16.54
C VAL A 121 13.06 15.66 17.65
N ALA A 122 14.30 15.26 17.38
CA ALA A 122 15.10 14.58 18.37
C ALA A 122 15.71 15.60 19.33
N ALA A 123 15.47 15.41 20.63
CA ALA A 123 16.37 15.97 21.62
C ALA A 123 17.79 15.40 21.38
N PRO A 124 18.86 16.20 21.51
CA PRO A 124 20.21 15.83 21.09
C PRO A 124 20.79 14.53 21.69
N MET A 125 20.18 13.96 22.73
CA MET A 125 20.64 12.70 23.35
C MET A 125 20.15 11.40 22.69
N ILE A 126 19.19 11.41 21.76
CA ILE A 126 18.48 10.18 21.32
C ILE A 126 19.00 9.60 19.99
N PHE A 127 19.88 10.30 19.27
CA PHE A 127 20.27 9.90 17.90
C PHE A 127 21.08 8.60 17.81
N ARG A 128 21.80 8.18 18.87
CA ARG A 128 22.65 6.98 18.79
C ARG A 128 21.85 5.69 18.55
N ASP A 129 20.58 5.65 18.97
CA ASP A 129 19.78 4.42 18.92
C ASP A 129 18.67 4.44 17.87
N PHE A 130 18.61 5.43 16.97
CA PHE A 130 17.50 5.53 16.01
C PHE A 130 17.39 4.29 15.11
N ALA A 131 18.52 3.79 14.59
CA ALA A 131 18.54 2.59 13.78
C ALA A 131 18.12 1.33 14.56
N GLU A 132 18.50 1.25 15.84
CA GLU A 132 18.18 0.13 16.72
C GLU A 132 16.72 0.16 17.18
N MET A 133 16.18 1.35 17.44
CA MET A 133 14.75 1.60 17.65
C MET A 133 13.91 1.15 16.46
N CYS A 134 14.30 1.52 15.23
CA CYS A 134 13.59 1.08 14.03
C CYS A 134 13.59 -0.45 13.87
N ARG A 135 14.59 -1.16 14.40
CA ARG A 135 14.69 -2.63 14.37
C ARG A 135 13.89 -3.32 15.47
N SER A 136 13.86 -2.73 16.68
CA SER A 136 13.22 -3.32 17.87
C SER A 136 11.71 -3.10 17.91
N TRP A 137 11.20 -2.03 17.30
CA TRP A 137 9.78 -1.73 17.34
C TRP A 137 9.01 -2.49 16.25
N GLY A 138 8.31 -3.56 16.66
CA GLY A 138 7.49 -4.39 15.77
C GLY A 138 6.46 -3.62 14.94
N GLY A 139 5.96 -2.48 15.45
CA GLY A 139 5.04 -1.59 14.75
C GLY A 139 5.67 -0.81 13.58
N TRP A 140 6.99 -0.76 13.45
CA TRP A 140 7.67 -0.11 12.32
C TRP A 140 8.32 -1.11 11.35
N ARG A 141 8.34 -2.41 11.73
CA ARG A 141 8.87 -3.47 10.87
C ARG A 141 8.15 -3.55 9.52
N TYR A 142 6.85 -3.32 9.49
CA TYR A 142 6.09 -3.34 8.23
C TYR A 142 6.39 -2.12 7.34
N LEU A 143 6.79 -0.98 7.91
CA LEU A 143 7.21 0.21 7.16
C LEU A 143 8.67 0.10 6.69
N SER A 144 9.54 -0.51 7.49
CA SER A 144 10.94 -0.75 7.12
C SER A 144 11.09 -1.84 6.06
N ALA A 145 10.22 -2.86 6.04
CA ALA A 145 10.16 -3.83 4.94
C ALA A 145 9.84 -3.18 3.58
N ALA A 146 9.08 -2.08 3.57
CA ALA A 146 8.80 -1.33 2.34
C ALA A 146 10.04 -0.58 1.81
N ARG A 147 11.02 -0.26 2.67
CA ARG A 147 12.24 0.49 2.32
C ARG A 147 13.34 -0.37 1.72
N ALA A 148 13.36 -1.68 1.93
CA ALA A 148 14.39 -2.58 1.37
C ALA A 148 14.45 -2.60 -0.17
N HIS A 149 13.48 -1.98 -0.85
CA HIS A 149 13.45 -1.80 -2.31
C HIS A 149 13.94 -0.42 -2.80
N LEU A 150 14.42 0.47 -1.92
CA LEU A 150 14.74 1.87 -2.25
C LEU A 150 16.24 2.21 -2.15
N SER A 151 17.11 1.22 -1.94
CA SER A 151 18.55 1.45 -1.73
C SER A 151 19.40 1.35 -3.01
N ASP A 152 18.81 1.06 -4.17
CA ASP A 152 19.52 0.85 -5.44
C ASP A 152 19.15 1.87 -6.55
N CYS A 153 18.75 3.09 -6.19
CA CYS A 153 18.52 4.20 -7.13
C CYS A 153 19.31 5.45 -6.72
#